data_AF-A0A1W9PNR0-F1
#
_entry.id   AF-A0A1W9PNR0-F1
#
_cell.length_a   1.000
_cell.length_b   1.000
_cell.length_c   1.000
_cell.angle_alpha   90.00
_cell.angle_beta   90.00
_cell.angle_gamma   90.00
#
_symmetry.space_group_name_H-M   'P 1'
#
loop_
_entity.id
_entity.type
_entity.pdbx_description
1 polymer ?
#
loop_
_entity_poly.entity_id
_entity_poly.type
_entity_poly.pdbx_seq_one_letter_code
_entity_poly.pdbx_strand_id
1 'polypeptide(L)'
;MNKREMLWLYFHSISLALRVGVFEQFVLSVKIFWAAFILFLAALGYVVSLWVSVLFILLGILLYKQVYSAAQRNKFRLLRKGDLVEYMLPDGSSPLQEFRRAKVRHRLNSKEVAAAKLFTEDEAELYEQFFLVDTGEKNIAIPFEWIMGIEFEES
;
A
#
# COMPACT_ATOMS: atom_id res chain seq x y z
N MET A 1 8.58 -36.22 1.59
CA MET A 1 8.66 -34.78 1.27
C MET A 1 9.84 -34.56 0.35
N ASN A 2 9.58 -34.09 -0.86
CA ASN A 2 10.56 -34.02 -1.95
C ASN A 2 11.40 -32.72 -1.85
N LYS A 3 12.67 -32.71 -2.28
CA LYS A 3 13.53 -31.51 -2.19
C LYS A 3 12.93 -30.28 -2.90
N ARG A 4 12.18 -30.49 -3.99
CA ARG A 4 11.42 -29.44 -4.70
C ARG A 4 10.29 -28.84 -3.85
N GLU A 5 9.60 -29.65 -3.06
CA GLU A 5 8.51 -29.19 -2.18
C GLU A 5 9.08 -28.30 -1.07
N MET A 6 10.20 -28.69 -0.46
CA MET A 6 10.90 -27.85 0.51
C MET A 6 11.35 -26.52 -0.09
N LEU A 7 12.04 -26.53 -1.23
CA LEU A 7 12.49 -25.30 -1.88
C LEU A 7 11.32 -24.37 -2.23
N TRP A 8 10.22 -24.94 -2.72
CA TRP A 8 9.02 -24.18 -3.04
C TRP A 8 8.42 -23.52 -1.79
N LEU A 9 8.30 -24.26 -0.68
CA LEU A 9 7.83 -23.72 0.60
C LEU A 9 8.73 -22.58 1.10
N TYR A 10 10.06 -22.75 1.08
CA TYR A 10 11.00 -21.69 1.48
C TYR A 10 10.87 -20.43 0.62
N PHE A 11 10.87 -20.58 -0.71
CA PHE A 11 10.70 -19.43 -1.61
C PHE A 11 9.35 -18.76 -1.44
N HIS A 12 8.29 -19.53 -1.19
CA HIS A 12 6.96 -19.02 -0.93
C HIS A 12 6.94 -18.19 0.36
N SER A 13 7.41 -18.75 1.47
CA SER A 13 7.46 -18.07 2.78
C SER A 13 8.32 -16.80 2.75
N ILE A 14 9.49 -16.84 2.09
CA ILE A 14 10.35 -15.66 1.93
C ILE A 14 9.64 -14.57 1.11
N SER A 15 9.01 -14.94 0.00
CA SER A 15 8.26 -14.01 -0.84
C SER A 15 7.09 -13.37 -0.11
N LEU A 16 6.39 -14.14 0.74
CA LEU A 16 5.33 -13.64 1.61
C LEU A 16 5.90 -12.64 2.62
N ALA A 17 6.89 -13.04 3.42
CA ALA A 17 7.50 -12.17 4.43
C ALA A 17 8.03 -10.85 3.84
N LEU A 18 8.66 -10.92 2.65
CA LEU A 18 9.14 -9.75 1.95
C LEU A 18 8.00 -8.81 1.55
N ARG A 19 6.85 -9.36 1.13
CA ARG A 19 5.68 -8.58 0.74
C ARG A 19 5.03 -7.84 1.92
N VAL A 20 4.89 -8.51 3.06
CA VAL A 20 4.42 -7.87 4.31
C VAL A 20 5.38 -6.78 4.75
N GLY A 21 6.68 -7.10 4.84
CA GLY A 21 7.68 -6.12 5.23
C GLY A 21 7.69 -4.89 4.32
N VAL A 22 7.59 -5.09 3.00
CA VAL A 22 7.49 -3.99 2.03
C VAL A 22 6.18 -3.21 2.19
N PHE A 23 5.06 -3.85 2.54
CA PHE A 23 3.79 -3.17 2.74
C PHE A 23 3.80 -2.29 4.00
N GLU A 24 4.24 -2.84 5.12
CA GLU A 24 4.31 -2.13 6.41
C GLU A 24 5.34 -1.00 6.36
N GLN A 25 6.55 -1.31 5.87
CA GLN A 25 7.63 -0.34 5.76
C GLN A 25 7.59 0.46 4.45
N PHE A 26 6.48 0.43 3.71
CA PHE A 26 6.38 1.08 2.39
C PHE A 26 6.71 2.57 2.46
N VAL A 27 6.07 3.27 3.40
CA VAL A 27 6.22 4.72 3.57
C VAL A 27 7.65 5.07 3.96
N LEU A 28 8.25 4.28 4.85
CA LEU A 28 9.62 4.48 5.29
C LEU A 28 10.62 4.22 4.15
N SER A 29 10.44 3.11 3.43
CA SER A 29 11.24 2.73 2.28
C SER A 29 11.22 3.83 1.22
N VAL A 30 10.04 4.29 0.80
CA VAL A 30 9.90 5.37 -0.19
C VAL A 30 10.62 6.65 0.26
N LYS A 31 10.48 7.04 1.54
CA LYS A 31 11.18 8.20 2.09
C LYS A 31 12.70 8.04 2.02
N ILE A 32 13.22 6.90 2.46
CA ILE A 32 14.67 6.63 2.47
C ILE A 32 15.22 6.61 1.04
N PHE A 33 14.59 5.86 0.14
CA PHE A 33 15.03 5.80 -1.27
C PHE A 33 14.97 7.16 -1.94
N TRP A 34 13.91 7.93 -1.70
CA TRP A 34 13.77 9.27 -2.29
C TRP A 34 14.81 10.24 -1.72
N ALA A 35 15.04 10.24 -0.41
CA ALA A 35 16.07 11.06 0.20
C ALA A 35 17.47 10.71 -0.32
N ALA A 36 17.80 9.42 -0.40
CA ALA A 36 19.06 8.95 -0.97
C ALA A 36 19.23 9.37 -2.44
N PHE A 37 18.16 9.29 -3.24
CA PHE A 37 18.15 9.75 -4.62
C PHE A 37 18.38 11.26 -4.74
N ILE A 38 17.74 12.08 -3.90
CA ILE A 38 17.98 13.53 -3.86
C ILE A 38 19.43 13.82 -3.46
N LEU A 39 19.95 13.17 -2.43
CA LEU A 39 21.33 13.37 -1.98
C LEU A 39 22.33 12.98 -3.08
N PHE A 40 22.05 11.90 -3.81
CA PHE A 40 22.83 11.49 -4.96
C PHE A 40 22.82 12.55 -6.09
N LEU A 41 21.65 13.06 -6.45
CA LEU A 41 21.54 14.15 -7.43
C LEU A 41 22.22 15.43 -6.94
N ALA A 42 22.09 15.77 -5.66
CA ALA A 42 22.74 16.91 -5.04
C ALA A 42 24.28 16.76 -5.09
N ALA A 43 24.80 15.56 -4.84
CA ALA A 43 26.23 15.26 -4.95
C ALA A 43 26.73 15.40 -6.40
N LEU A 44 25.98 14.88 -7.39
CA LEU A 44 26.28 15.10 -8.81
C LEU A 44 26.22 16.58 -9.21
N GLY A 45 25.21 17.30 -8.72
CA GLY A 45 25.07 18.73 -8.94
C GLY A 45 26.24 19.52 -8.36
N TYR A 46 26.74 19.13 -7.19
CA TYR A 46 27.86 19.77 -6.52
C TYR A 46 29.16 19.67 -7.32
N VAL A 47 29.38 18.57 -8.05
CA VAL A 47 30.52 18.43 -8.99
C VAL A 47 30.49 19.53 -10.07
N VAL A 48 29.30 19.98 -10.47
CA VAL A 48 29.12 21.06 -11.45
C VAL A 48 29.16 22.43 -10.78
N SER A 49 28.30 22.67 -9.80
CA SER A 49 28.30 23.86 -8.94
C SER A 49 27.39 23.71 -7.72
N LEU A 50 27.66 24.50 -6.69
CA LEU A 50 26.80 24.55 -5.50
C LEU A 50 25.34 24.93 -5.85
N TRP A 51 25.13 25.84 -6.81
CA TRP A 51 23.78 26.26 -7.22
C TRP A 51 22.97 25.16 -7.91
N VAL A 52 23.63 24.32 -8.72
CA VAL A 52 22.99 23.15 -9.35
C VAL A 52 22.60 22.11 -8.29
N SER A 53 23.44 21.92 -7.28
CA SER A 53 23.12 21.07 -6.13
C SER A 53 21.86 21.54 -5.38
N VAL A 54 21.79 22.84 -5.07
CA VAL A 54 20.61 23.46 -4.44
C VAL A 54 19.36 23.30 -5.30
N LEU A 55 19.48 23.50 -6.62
CA LEU A 55 18.37 23.30 -7.56
C LEU A 55 17.81 21.87 -7.52
N PHE A 56 18.68 20.85 -7.50
CA PHE A 56 18.24 19.46 -7.42
C PHE A 56 17.55 19.13 -6.09
N ILE A 57 18.02 19.68 -4.98
CA ILE A 57 17.36 19.52 -3.68
C ILE A 57 15.95 20.10 -3.72
N LEU A 58 15.80 21.34 -4.21
CA LEU A 58 14.50 22.00 -4.33
C LEU A 58 13.55 21.24 -5.24
N LEU A 59 14.04 20.79 -6.40
CA LEU A 59 13.26 20.00 -7.35
C LEU A 59 12.82 18.66 -6.73
N GLY A 60 13.71 18.00 -5.98
CA GLY A 60 13.41 16.76 -5.28
C GLY A 60 12.32 16.90 -4.22
N ILE A 61 12.34 18.00 -3.46
CA ILE A 61 11.28 18.31 -2.47
C ILE A 61 9.94 18.54 -3.18
N LEU A 62 9.95 19.31 -4.27
CA LEU A 62 8.75 19.66 -5.02
C LEU A 62 8.09 18.44 -5.68
N LEU A 63 8.91 17.51 -6.20
CA LEU A 63 8.43 16.27 -6.83
C LEU A 63 8.05 15.18 -5.83
N TYR A 64 8.42 15.30 -4.55
CA TYR A 64 8.16 14.27 -3.55
C TYR A 64 6.68 13.89 -3.47
N LYS A 65 5.77 14.87 -3.47
CA LYS A 65 4.33 14.60 -3.40
C LYS A 65 3.83 13.74 -4.55
N GLN A 66 4.29 14.03 -5.77
CA GLN A 66 3.88 13.28 -6.96
C GLN A 66 4.45 11.86 -6.95
N VAL A 67 5.73 11.71 -6.60
CA VAL A 67 6.38 10.40 -6.48
C VAL A 67 5.75 9.57 -5.37
N TYR A 68 5.47 10.17 -4.22
CA TYR A 68 4.80 9.49 -3.12
C TYR A 68 3.39 9.02 -3.51
N SER A 69 2.60 9.87 -4.16
CA SER A 69 1.28 9.49 -4.67
C SER A 69 1.39 8.34 -5.69
N ALA A 70 2.31 8.43 -6.65
CA ALA A 70 2.55 7.35 -7.62
C ALA A 70 3.02 6.06 -6.94
N ALA A 71 3.84 6.15 -5.90
CA ALA A 71 4.32 5.01 -5.13
C ALA A 71 3.17 4.37 -4.33
N GLN A 72 2.33 5.16 -3.66
CA GLN A 72 1.16 4.65 -2.94
C GLN A 72 0.20 3.86 -3.86
N ARG A 73 0.05 4.30 -5.12
CA ARG A 73 -0.68 3.54 -6.16
C ARG A 73 -0.01 2.21 -6.53
N ASN A 74 1.26 2.01 -6.24
CA ASN A 74 1.87 0.69 -6.39
C ASN A 74 1.71 -0.18 -5.13
N LYS A 75 1.49 0.42 -3.96
CA LYS A 75 1.31 -0.30 -2.69
C LYS A 75 0.09 -1.23 -2.74
N PHE A 76 -1.02 -0.82 -3.37
CA PHE A 76 -2.21 -1.69 -3.48
C PHE A 76 -1.96 -2.97 -4.27
N ARG A 77 -0.96 -3.02 -5.16
CA ARG A 77 -0.63 -4.24 -5.93
C ARG A 77 -0.03 -5.36 -5.07
N LEU A 78 0.38 -5.02 -3.85
CA LEU A 78 0.89 -5.98 -2.88
C LEU A 78 -0.23 -6.80 -2.24
N LEU A 79 -1.48 -6.31 -2.25
CA LEU A 79 -2.66 -7.04 -1.78
C LEU A 79 -3.09 -8.08 -2.82
N ARG A 80 -3.31 -9.31 -2.36
CA ARG A 80 -3.80 -10.42 -3.17
C ARG A 80 -5.07 -11.01 -2.57
N LYS A 81 -5.83 -11.69 -3.42
CA LYS A 81 -6.97 -12.49 -2.99
C LYS A 81 -6.50 -13.55 -1.99
N GLY A 82 -7.18 -13.66 -0.87
CA GLY A 82 -6.88 -14.59 0.21
C GLY A 82 -6.09 -13.97 1.37
N ASP A 83 -5.52 -12.77 1.20
CA ASP A 83 -4.81 -12.09 2.27
C ASP A 83 -5.75 -11.71 3.41
N LEU A 84 -5.27 -11.76 4.64
CA LEU A 84 -5.92 -11.13 5.78
C LEU A 84 -5.49 -9.67 5.81
N VAL A 85 -6.45 -8.76 5.88
CA VAL A 85 -6.20 -7.33 6.00
C VAL A 85 -6.66 -6.84 7.35
N GLU A 86 -5.84 -6.01 7.97
CA GLU A 86 -6.24 -5.20 9.12
C GLU A 86 -6.68 -3.84 8.60
N TYR A 87 -7.93 -3.48 8.88
CA TYR A 87 -8.52 -2.24 8.43
C TYR A 87 -9.20 -1.50 9.59
N MET A 88 -9.29 -0.18 9.42
CA MET A 88 -9.91 0.72 10.38
C MET A 88 -11.18 1.32 9.77
N LEU A 89 -12.32 1.16 10.46
CA LEU A 89 -13.55 1.84 10.08
C LEU A 89 -13.52 3.27 10.62
N PRO A 90 -13.83 4.28 9.81
CA PRO A 90 -14.02 5.65 10.30
C PRO A 90 -15.38 5.77 10.99
N ASP A 91 -15.59 5.07 12.09
CA ASP A 91 -16.80 5.26 12.90
C ASP A 91 -16.57 6.42 13.87
N GLY A 92 -17.25 7.54 13.62
CA GLY A 92 -17.15 8.78 14.42
C GLY A 92 -17.76 8.70 15.82
N SER A 93 -18.20 7.52 16.26
CA SER A 93 -18.96 7.30 17.49
C SER A 93 -18.14 6.81 18.68
N SER A 94 -16.91 6.31 18.46
CA SER A 94 -16.05 5.79 19.52
C SER A 94 -14.66 6.42 19.49
N PRO A 95 -14.13 6.96 20.61
CA PRO A 95 -12.77 7.48 20.68
C PRO A 95 -11.69 6.39 20.58
N LEU A 96 -12.10 5.11 20.65
CA LEU A 96 -11.22 3.96 20.47
C LEU A 96 -11.31 3.49 19.01
N GLN A 97 -10.19 3.60 18.29
CA GLN A 97 -10.05 3.01 16.96
C GLN A 97 -10.11 1.47 17.07
N GLU A 98 -11.19 0.89 16.57
CA GLU A 98 -11.31 -0.57 16.45
C GLU A 98 -10.64 -1.04 15.15
N PHE A 99 -9.54 -1.78 15.30
CA PHE A 99 -8.93 -2.50 14.19
C PHE A 99 -9.68 -3.81 13.96
N ARG A 100 -10.11 -4.05 12.73
CA ARG A 100 -10.82 -5.27 12.33
C ARG A 100 -10.01 -6.04 11.31
N ARG A 101 -10.12 -7.36 11.37
CA ARG A 101 -9.48 -8.28 10.42
C ARG A 101 -10.52 -8.84 9.46
N ALA A 102 -10.19 -8.88 8.18
CA ALA A 102 -11.05 -9.48 7.16
C ALA A 102 -10.22 -10.10 6.04
N LYS A 103 -10.80 -11.06 5.32
CA LYS A 103 -10.12 -11.76 4.24
C LYS A 103 -10.43 -11.14 2.88
N VAL A 104 -9.43 -10.80 2.09
CA VAL A 104 -9.59 -10.21 0.76
C VAL A 104 -10.20 -11.23 -0.20
N ARG A 105 -11.39 -10.94 -0.73
CA ARG A 105 -12.09 -11.79 -1.71
C ARG A 105 -11.84 -11.33 -3.14
N HIS A 106 -12.01 -10.05 -3.39
CA HIS A 106 -11.87 -9.48 -4.73
C HIS A 106 -11.43 -8.02 -4.68
N ARG A 107 -10.79 -7.56 -5.76
CA ARG A 107 -10.48 -6.15 -5.97
C ARG A 107 -11.57 -5.54 -6.83
N LEU A 108 -12.05 -4.37 -6.44
CA LEU A 108 -13.10 -3.63 -7.14
C LEU A 108 -12.56 -2.29 -7.62
N ASN A 109 -13.00 -1.87 -8.81
CA ASN A 109 -12.78 -0.52 -9.31
C ASN A 109 -13.91 0.43 -8.87
N SER A 110 -13.67 1.74 -8.86
CA SER A 110 -14.67 2.75 -8.45
C SER A 110 -16.00 2.61 -9.21
N LYS A 111 -15.93 2.30 -10.51
CA LYS A 111 -17.11 2.03 -11.35
C LYS A 111 -17.92 0.80 -10.90
N GLU A 112 -17.24 -0.25 -10.45
CA GLU A 112 -17.89 -1.49 -10.00
C GLU A 112 -18.55 -1.30 -8.63
N VAL A 113 -17.92 -0.49 -7.77
CA VAL A 113 -18.45 -0.13 -6.45
C VAL A 113 -19.68 0.76 -6.56
N ALA A 114 -19.63 1.76 -7.45
CA ALA A 114 -20.77 2.63 -7.75
C ALA A 114 -21.94 1.82 -8.35
N ALA A 115 -21.66 0.92 -9.31
CA ALA A 115 -22.67 0.04 -9.90
C ALA A 115 -23.32 -0.91 -8.86
N ALA A 116 -22.54 -1.36 -7.89
CA ALA A 116 -23.01 -2.21 -6.79
C ALA A 116 -23.73 -1.44 -5.67
N LYS A 117 -23.83 -0.10 -5.76
CA LYS A 117 -24.39 0.80 -4.73
C LYS A 117 -23.79 0.59 -3.34
N LEU A 118 -22.52 0.20 -3.29
CA LEU A 118 -21.81 -0.03 -2.02
C LEU A 118 -21.30 1.28 -1.41
N PHE A 119 -21.12 2.30 -2.23
CA PHE A 119 -20.77 3.68 -1.87
C PHE A 119 -21.59 4.64 -2.74
N THR A 120 -21.76 5.88 -2.28
CA THR A 120 -22.29 6.96 -3.13
C THR A 120 -21.30 7.32 -4.24
N GLU A 121 -21.76 7.95 -5.34
CA GLU A 121 -20.85 8.33 -6.45
C GLU A 121 -19.73 9.27 -5.96
N ASP A 122 -20.06 10.22 -5.08
CA ASP A 122 -19.10 11.15 -4.49
C ASP A 122 -18.05 10.42 -3.64
N GLU A 123 -18.45 9.42 -2.84
CA GLU A 123 -17.53 8.59 -2.05
C GLU A 123 -16.71 7.62 -2.91
N ALA A 124 -17.27 7.15 -4.03
CA ALA A 124 -16.58 6.28 -4.96
C ALA A 124 -15.48 7.02 -5.74
N GLU A 125 -15.62 8.33 -5.95
CA GLU A 125 -14.58 9.17 -6.56
C GLU A 125 -13.46 9.59 -5.59
N LEU A 126 -13.74 9.60 -4.29
CA LEU A 126 -12.77 9.93 -3.23
C LEU A 126 -11.62 8.94 -3.13
N TYR A 127 -11.84 7.67 -3.49
CA TYR A 127 -10.85 6.60 -3.37
C TYR A 127 -10.55 5.96 -4.72
N GLU A 128 -9.27 5.69 -4.99
CA GLU A 128 -8.89 5.11 -6.28
C GLU A 128 -9.16 3.60 -6.37
N GLN A 129 -9.16 2.88 -5.25
CA GLN A 129 -9.21 1.42 -5.22
C GLN A 129 -10.01 0.89 -4.03
N PHE A 130 -10.79 -0.16 -4.30
CA PHE A 130 -11.62 -0.82 -3.30
C PHE A 130 -11.35 -2.33 -3.26
N PHE A 131 -11.56 -2.92 -2.10
CA PHE A 131 -11.44 -4.35 -1.87
C PHE A 131 -12.72 -4.88 -1.25
N LEU A 132 -13.28 -5.94 -1.84
CA LEU A 132 -14.31 -6.74 -1.21
C LEU A 132 -13.64 -7.69 -0.22
N VAL A 133 -13.97 -7.52 1.06
CA VAL A 133 -13.41 -8.31 2.16
C VAL A 133 -14.51 -9.08 2.89
N ASP A 134 -14.17 -10.27 3.35
CA ASP A 134 -15.04 -11.15 4.11
C ASP A 134 -14.70 -11.05 5.59
N THR A 135 -15.69 -10.64 6.39
CA THR A 135 -15.58 -10.48 7.84
C THR A 135 -15.97 -11.75 8.61
N GLY A 136 -16.37 -12.82 7.93
CA GLY A 136 -16.94 -14.03 8.50
C GLY A 136 -18.47 -13.99 8.63
N GLU A 137 -19.05 -12.80 8.84
CA GLU A 137 -20.50 -12.61 8.90
C GLU A 137 -21.08 -12.10 7.58
N LYS A 138 -20.36 -11.19 6.93
CA LYS A 138 -20.77 -10.56 5.66
C LYS A 138 -19.58 -10.09 4.84
N ASN A 139 -19.81 -9.98 3.53
CA ASN A 139 -18.87 -9.33 2.63
C ASN A 139 -19.11 -7.81 2.64
N ILE A 140 -18.05 -7.02 2.81
CA ILE A 140 -18.09 -5.56 2.78
C ILE A 140 -17.05 -5.04 1.78
N ALA A 141 -17.32 -3.89 1.15
CA ALA A 141 -16.29 -3.18 0.38
C ALA A 141 -15.59 -2.17 1.27
N ILE A 142 -14.26 -2.17 1.25
CA ILE A 142 -13.43 -1.20 1.96
C ILE A 142 -12.47 -0.52 0.98
N PRO A 143 -12.25 0.81 1.07
CA PRO A 143 -11.22 1.48 0.30
C PRO A 143 -9.83 1.07 0.78
N PHE A 144 -8.85 1.10 -0.12
CA PHE A 144 -7.47 0.71 0.17
C PHE A 144 -6.86 1.54 1.32
N GLU A 145 -7.22 2.81 1.40
CA GLU A 145 -6.72 3.78 2.36
C GLU A 145 -7.09 3.43 3.81
N TRP A 146 -8.09 2.58 4.01
CA TRP A 146 -8.48 2.10 5.34
C TRP A 146 -7.67 0.89 5.79
N ILE A 147 -6.89 0.27 4.88
CA ILE A 147 -6.07 -0.91 5.14
C ILE A 147 -4.74 -0.46 5.76
N MET A 148 -4.52 -0.86 7.01
CA MET A 148 -3.35 -0.49 7.80
C MET A 148 -2.26 -1.56 7.73
N GLY A 149 -2.65 -2.84 7.68
CA GLY A 149 -1.73 -3.98 7.69
C GLY A 149 -2.22 -5.14 6.82
N ILE A 150 -1.30 -6.04 6.50
CA ILE A 150 -1.59 -7.30 5.84
C ILE A 150 -0.99 -8.45 6.65
N GLU A 151 -1.79 -9.49 6.88
CA GLU A 151 -1.38 -10.75 7.47
C GLU A 151 -1.63 -11.88 6.45
N PHE A 152 -0.88 -12.96 6.57
CA PHE A 152 -1.08 -14.16 5.77
C PHE A 152 -1.76 -15.24 6.58
N GLU A 153 -2.72 -15.91 5.96
CA GLU A 153 -3.18 -17.20 6.46
C GLU A 153 -2.18 -18.26 5.99
N GLU A 154 -1.46 -18.89 6.92
CA GLU A 154 -0.67 -20.10 6.62
C GLU A 154 -1.65 -21.19 6.17
N SER A 155 -1.70 -21.45 4.85
CA SER A 155 -2.48 -22.54 4.25
C SER A 155 -1.74 -23.87 4.33
#